data_AF-A0A9E6AAL8-F1
#
_entry.id   AF-A0A9E6AAL8-F1
#
_cell.length_a   1.000
_cell.length_b   1.000
_cell.length_c   1.000
_cell.angle_alpha   90.00
_cell.angle_beta   90.00
_cell.angle_gamma   90.00
#
_symmetry.space_group_name_H-M   'P 1'
#
loop_
_entity.id
_entity.type
_entity.pdbx_description
1 polymer ?
#
loop_
_entity_poly.entity_id
_entity_poly.type
_entity_poly.pdbx_seq_one_letter_code
_entity_poly.pdbx_strand_id
1 'polypeptide(L)'
;GFIPGSIHAPRGMIEFWIDPDSPYHKEIFAQSDKRYVFHCASGWRSALTVATLQDMGFSAAHLREGFSTWDAQGGPVAYPEPKD
;
A
#
# COMPACT_ATOMS: atom_id res chain seq x y z
N GLY A 1 -8.41 9.43 -8.17
CA GLY A 1 -8.70 8.00 -8.27
C GLY A 1 -7.71 7.20 -7.46
N PHE A 2 -7.51 5.94 -7.83
CA PHE A 2 -6.56 5.00 -7.24
C PHE A 2 -6.07 4.04 -8.32
N ILE A 3 -4.95 3.35 -8.08
CA ILE A 3 -4.43 2.33 -9.02
C ILE A 3 -5.40 1.15 -9.03
N PRO A 4 -5.92 0.68 -10.18
CA PRO A 4 -6.83 -0.45 -10.24
C PRO A 4 -6.27 -1.68 -9.50
N GLY A 5 -7.11 -2.34 -8.71
CA GLY A 5 -6.70 -3.48 -7.88
C GLY A 5 -5.91 -3.12 -6.61
N SER A 6 -5.57 -1.85 -6.39
CA SER A 6 -5.01 -1.41 -5.11
C SER A 6 -6.05 -1.51 -4.00
N ILE A 7 -5.57 -1.79 -2.79
CA ILE A 7 -6.39 -1.90 -1.58
C ILE A 7 -6.07 -0.71 -0.68
N HIS A 8 -7.12 -0.09 -0.13
CA HIS A 8 -6.95 1.00 0.81
C HIS A 8 -6.38 0.49 2.14
N ALA A 9 -5.13 0.86 2.41
CA ALA A 9 -4.44 0.57 3.66
C ALA A 9 -4.03 1.89 4.34
N PRO A 10 -4.71 2.30 5.44
CA PRO A 10 -4.31 3.46 6.22
C PRO A 10 -2.92 3.26 6.80
N ARG A 11 -2.05 4.29 6.72
CA ARG A 11 -0.67 4.22 7.23
C ARG A 11 -0.62 3.67 8.66
N GLY A 12 -1.40 4.23 9.59
CA GLY A 12 -1.34 3.86 11.01
C GLY A 12 -1.90 2.48 11.35
N MET A 13 -2.35 1.72 10.36
CA MET A 13 -2.85 0.36 10.56
C MET A 13 -1.91 -0.70 9.99
N ILE A 14 -0.91 -0.33 9.19
CA ILE A 14 -0.20 -1.31 8.36
C ILE A 14 0.66 -2.26 9.18
N GLU A 15 1.25 -1.75 10.26
CA GLU A 15 2.04 -2.51 11.21
C GLU A 15 1.20 -3.63 11.84
N PHE A 16 -0.06 -3.34 12.17
CA PHE A 16 -0.99 -4.31 12.75
C PHE A 16 -1.64 -5.23 11.72
N TRP A 17 -1.77 -4.80 10.47
CA TRP A 17 -2.43 -5.62 9.43
C TRP A 17 -1.50 -6.68 8.84
N ILE A 18 -0.19 -6.42 8.78
CA ILE A 18 0.79 -7.31 8.17
C ILE A 18 1.27 -8.40 9.13
N ASP A 19 1.32 -8.11 10.43
CA ASP A 19 1.83 -9.02 11.45
C ASP A 19 0.85 -10.20 11.62
N PRO A 20 1.26 -11.46 11.37
CA PRO A 20 0.39 -12.63 11.51
C PRO A 20 -0.05 -12.89 12.96
N ASP A 21 0.69 -12.37 13.95
CA ASP A 21 0.36 -12.52 15.38
C ASP A 21 -0.58 -11.42 15.88
N SER A 22 -0.84 -10.39 15.06
CA SER A 22 -1.74 -9.31 15.40
C SER A 22 -3.22 -9.72 15.29
N PRO A 23 -4.09 -9.33 16.25
CA PRO A 23 -5.54 -9.57 16.15
C PRO A 23 -6.20 -8.79 14.99
N TYR A 24 -5.48 -7.85 14.38
CA TYR A 24 -5.93 -7.09 13.21
C TYR A 24 -5.33 -7.60 11.90
N HIS A 25 -4.64 -8.75 11.92
CA HIS A 25 -4.03 -9.34 10.74
C HIS A 25 -5.07 -9.46 9.61
N LYS A 26 -4.64 -9.13 8.39
CA LYS A 26 -5.49 -9.27 7.21
C LYS A 26 -4.93 -10.34 6.28
N GLU A 27 -5.80 -11.24 5.84
CA GLU A 27 -5.47 -12.34 4.93
C GLU A 27 -4.78 -11.89 3.62
N ILE A 28 -5.04 -10.64 3.18
CA ILE A 28 -4.35 -10.08 2.01
C ILE A 28 -2.82 -10.07 2.17
N PHE A 29 -2.31 -9.98 3.41
CA PHE A 29 -0.89 -9.99 3.76
C PHE A 29 -0.32 -11.40 4.03
N ALA A 30 -1.14 -12.45 3.93
CA ALA A 30 -0.73 -13.84 4.15
C ALA A 30 -0.27 -14.57 2.88
N GLN A 31 0.04 -13.85 1.79
CA GLN A 31 0.39 -14.43 0.49
C GLN A 31 1.91 -14.54 0.33
N SER A 32 2.45 -15.75 0.41
CA SER A 32 3.89 -16.02 0.38
C SER A 32 4.56 -15.83 -0.98
N ASP A 33 3.79 -15.79 -2.08
CA ASP A 33 4.27 -15.65 -3.46
C ASP A 33 4.10 -14.23 -4.02
N LYS A 34 3.67 -13.26 -3.19
CA LYS A 34 3.40 -11.89 -3.62
C LYS A 34 4.45 -10.91 -3.13
N ARG A 35 4.63 -9.86 -3.92
CA ARG A 35 5.33 -8.65 -3.51
C ARG A 35 4.31 -7.57 -3.19
N TYR A 36 4.36 -7.06 -1.97
CA TYR A 36 3.56 -5.91 -1.57
C TYR A 36 4.22 -4.61 -2.00
N VAL A 37 3.50 -3.81 -2.78
CA VAL A 37 3.91 -2.48 -3.23
C VAL A 37 2.97 -1.44 -2.66
N PHE A 38 3.51 -0.55 -1.83
CA PHE A 38 2.76 0.53 -1.20
C PHE A 38 2.83 1.81 -2.05
N HIS A 39 1.76 2.60 -2.05
CA HIS A 39 1.80 3.93 -2.63
C HIS A 39 0.93 4.88 -1.80
N CYS A 40 1.29 6.16 -1.85
CA CYS A 40 0.42 7.24 -1.40
C CYS A 40 0.34 8.29 -2.52
N ALA A 41 -0.21 9.47 -2.26
CA ALA A 41 -0.27 10.54 -3.25
C ALA A 41 1.11 10.89 -3.86
N SER A 42 2.13 11.08 -3.02
CA SER A 42 3.44 11.65 -3.41
C SER A 42 4.65 10.88 -2.86
N GLY A 43 4.49 9.58 -2.59
CA GLY A 43 5.59 8.69 -2.20
C GLY A 43 6.01 8.69 -0.72
N TRP A 44 5.89 9.81 0.00
CA TRP A 44 6.43 9.97 1.37
C TRP A 44 5.88 8.98 2.40
N ARG A 45 4.54 8.86 2.50
CA ARG A 45 3.91 7.97 3.49
C ARG A 45 4.22 6.50 3.22
N SER A 46 4.23 6.12 1.94
CA SER A 46 4.58 4.76 1.54
C SER A 46 6.06 4.43 1.76
N ALA A 47 6.96 5.42 1.67
CA ALA A 47 8.36 5.24 2.03
C ALA A 47 8.52 4.94 3.53
N LEU A 48 7.82 5.70 4.39
CA LEU A 48 7.82 5.45 5.84
C LEU A 48 7.22 4.08 6.18
N THR A 49 6.13 3.68 5.52
CA THR A 49 5.56 2.33 5.67
C THR A 49 6.60 1.27 5.33
N VAL A 50 7.27 1.36 4.17
CA VAL A 50 8.28 0.37 3.78
C VAL A 50 9.44 0.32 4.78
N ALA A 51 9.92 1.48 5.25
CA ALA A 51 10.99 1.52 6.26
C ALA A 51 10.58 0.76 7.54
N THR A 52 9.40 1.05 8.09
CA THR A 52 8.89 0.37 9.28
C THR A 52 8.70 -1.12 9.06
N LEU A 53 8.17 -1.52 7.89
CA LEU A 53 8.00 -2.94 7.57
C LEU A 53 9.32 -3.68 7.45
N GLN A 54 10.34 -3.05 6.86
CA GLN A 54 11.69 -3.60 6.79
C GLN A 54 12.33 -3.75 8.17
N ASP A 55 12.14 -2.78 9.06
CA ASP A 55 12.60 -2.87 10.47
C ASP A 55 11.91 -4.03 11.22
N MET A 56 10.64 -4.33 10.87
CA MET A 56 9.89 -5.47 11.40
C MET A 56 10.26 -6.81 10.72
N GLY A 57 11.16 -6.81 9.73
CA GLY A 57 11.60 -8.02 9.03
C GLY A 57 10.78 -8.41 7.80
N PHE A 58 9.84 -7.56 7.35
CA PHE A 58 9.02 -7.81 6.17
C PHE A 58 9.65 -7.20 4.91
N SER A 59 9.63 -7.97 3.82
CA SER A 59 10.01 -7.47 2.50
C SER A 59 8.86 -6.65 1.88
N ALA A 60 9.08 -5.35 1.71
CA ALA A 60 8.12 -4.44 1.09
C ALA A 60 8.80 -3.47 0.10
N ALA A 61 8.05 -2.99 -0.87
CA ALA A 61 8.48 -1.94 -1.82
C ALA A 61 7.44 -0.82 -1.87
N HIS A 62 7.83 0.34 -2.41
CA HIS A 62 6.89 1.43 -2.67
C HIS A 62 7.09 2.09 -4.03
N LEU A 63 6.03 2.72 -4.52
CA LEU A 63 6.11 3.63 -5.66
C LEU A 63 6.77 4.94 -5.21
N ARG A 64 8.01 5.17 -5.66
CA ARG A 64 8.87 6.27 -5.19
C ARG A 64 8.21 7.64 -5.28
N GLU A 65 7.67 7.97 -6.45
CA GLU A 65 7.10 9.29 -6.75
C GLU A 65 5.60 9.38 -6.39
N GLY A 66 4.99 8.28 -5.93
CA GLY A 66 3.58 8.22 -5.58
C GLY A 66 2.60 8.21 -6.76
N PHE A 67 1.31 8.19 -6.41
CA PHE A 67 0.19 8.11 -7.34
C PHE A 67 0.13 9.29 -8.33
N SER A 68 0.49 10.51 -7.92
CA SER A 68 0.46 11.68 -8.81
C SER A 68 1.30 11.48 -10.06
N THR A 69 2.48 10.86 -9.91
CA THR A 69 3.38 10.61 -11.04
C THR A 69 2.94 9.42 -11.88
N TRP A 70 2.34 8.40 -11.25
CA TRP A 70 1.70 7.30 -11.98
C TRP A 70 0.59 7.81 -12.93
N ASP A 71 -0.29 8.67 -12.42
CA ASP A 71 -1.35 9.29 -13.20
C ASP A 71 -0.78 10.19 -14.32
N ALA A 72 0.18 11.05 -13.98
CA ALA A 72 0.85 11.91 -14.96
C ALA A 72 1.58 11.15 -16.08
N GLN A 73 2.01 9.91 -15.84
CA GLN A 73 2.63 9.03 -16.84
C GLN A 73 1.61 8.20 -17.63
N GLY A 74 0.30 8.43 -17.44
CA GLY A 74 -0.76 7.71 -18.13
C GLY A 74 -1.00 6.29 -17.60
N GLY A 75 -0.59 6.02 -16.36
CA GLY A 75 -0.88 4.76 -15.69
C GLY A 75 -2.40 4.57 -15.51
N PRO A 76 -2.92 3.33 -15.50
CA PRO A 76 -4.34 3.07 -15.25
C PRO A 76 -4.83 3.67 -13.93
N VAL A 77 -5.99 4.34 -13.96
CA VAL A 77 -6.65 4.93 -12.78
C VAL A 77 -8.11 4.50 -12.73
N ALA A 78 -8.55 4.02 -11.57
CA ALA A 78 -9.95 3.82 -11.23
C ALA A 78 -10.45 4.91 -10.27
N TYR A 79 -11.76 5.12 -10.23
CA TYR A 79 -12.41 6.06 -9.33
C TYR A 79 -13.46 5.31 -8.51
N PRO A 80 -13.68 5.70 -7.24
CA PRO A 80 -14.79 5.13 -6.48
C PRO A 80 -16.10 5.52 -7.16
N GLU A 81 -17.11 4.66 -7.04
CA GLU A 81 -18.47 5.03 -7.43
C GLU A 81 -18.87 6.33 -6.69
N PRO A 82 -19.57 7.25 -7.37
CA PRO A 82 -20.15 8.41 -6.71
C PRO A 82 -20.99 7.96 -5.52
N LYS A 83 -20.82 8.63 -4.37
CA LYS A 83 -21.74 8.46 -3.25
C LYS A 83 -22.95 9.33 -3.52
N ASP A 84 -24.14 8.74 -3.48
CA ASP A 84 -25.43 9.44 -3.49
C ASP A 84 -25.55 10.44 -2.32
#